data_AF-A0A0K1ECF9-F1
#
_entry.id   AF-A0A0K1ECF9-F1
#
_cell.length_a   1.000
_cell.length_b   1.000
_cell.length_c   1.000
_cell.angle_alpha   90.00
_cell.angle_beta   90.00
_cell.angle_gamma   90.00
#
_symmetry.space_group_name_H-M   'P 1'
#
loop_
_entity.id
_entity.type
_entity.pdbx_description
1 polymer ?
#
loop_
_entity_poly.entity_id
_entity_poly.type
_entity_poly.pdbx_seq_one_letter_code
_entity_poly.pdbx_strand_id
1 'polypeptide(L)'
;MSCYVTIDDIKDLGTLPAEDIDEIERLWPGLTLRIATKVSAHFDSRLAKRYAAPFREPYPDVIIDNVARVVAYRLTLKRGFNPSSEQDQLIQQEKDEALAWVKEAADSKDGLIELPARQATPPDVAAVNAGGPLGYSEQSPYTWPVLQAKAARHER
;
A
#
# COMPACT_ATOMS: atom_id res chain seq x y z
N MET A 1 -3.07 15.67 8.24
CA MET A 1 -3.81 15.08 7.09
C MET A 1 -2.84 15.14 5.94
N SER A 2 -2.38 13.99 5.46
CA SER A 2 -1.32 13.92 4.44
C SER A 2 -1.93 13.98 3.05
N CYS A 3 -1.32 14.75 2.15
CA CYS A 3 -1.66 14.74 0.73
C CYS A 3 -0.48 14.10 0.00
N TYR A 4 -0.71 12.97 -0.66
CA TYR A 4 0.38 12.21 -1.30
C TYR A 4 0.78 12.72 -2.66
N VAL A 5 -0.08 13.53 -3.28
CA VAL A 5 0.11 14.05 -4.64
C VAL A 5 0.00 15.57 -4.63
N THR A 6 0.81 16.20 -5.46
CA THR A 6 0.73 17.61 -5.82
C THR A 6 -0.10 17.80 -7.10
N ILE A 7 -0.33 19.06 -7.49
CA ILE A 7 -1.01 19.34 -8.77
C ILE A 7 -0.14 18.88 -9.94
N ASP A 8 1.18 19.04 -9.84
CA ASP A 8 2.11 18.62 -10.89
C ASP A 8 2.14 17.10 -11.04
N ASP A 9 2.13 16.34 -9.93
CA ASP A 9 2.02 14.87 -9.98
C ASP A 9 0.74 14.40 -10.68
N ILE A 10 -0.38 15.11 -10.49
CA ILE A 10 -1.65 14.79 -11.15
C ILE A 10 -1.59 15.11 -12.64
N LYS A 11 -0.86 16.15 -13.05
CA LYS A 11 -0.68 16.48 -14.47
C LYS A 11 0.26 15.51 -15.19
N ASP A 12 1.31 15.06 -14.50
CA ASP A 12 2.32 14.19 -15.09
C ASP A 12 1.89 12.72 -15.11
N LEU A 13 1.23 12.24 -14.05
CA LEU A 13 0.85 10.83 -13.88
C LEU A 13 -0.64 10.57 -14.13
N GLY A 14 -1.48 11.60 -14.01
CA GLY A 14 -2.93 11.46 -14.18
C GLY A 14 -3.33 11.23 -15.63
N THR A 15 -4.47 10.59 -15.82
CA THR A 15 -5.03 10.28 -17.15
C THR A 15 -5.84 11.44 -17.76
N LEU A 16 -6.04 12.51 -16.99
CA LEU A 16 -6.69 13.74 -17.45
C LEU A 16 -5.64 14.70 -18.02
N PRO A 17 -5.85 15.31 -19.20
CA PRO A 17 -4.92 16.28 -19.77
C PRO A 17 -4.63 17.46 -18.82
N ALA A 18 -3.39 17.95 -18.84
CA ALA A 18 -2.97 19.07 -17.99
C ALA A 18 -3.80 20.34 -18.22
N GLU A 19 -4.21 20.59 -19.47
CA GLU A 19 -5.05 21.74 -19.87
C GLU A 19 -6.40 21.73 -19.14
N ASP A 20 -7.03 20.56 -19.02
CA ASP A 20 -8.29 20.42 -18.30
C ASP A 20 -8.13 20.64 -16.79
N ILE A 21 -7.00 20.18 -16.24
CA ILE A 21 -6.68 20.40 -14.82
C ILE A 21 -6.49 21.89 -14.56
N ASP A 22 -5.77 22.60 -15.43
CA ASP A 22 -5.57 24.04 -15.35
C ASP A 22 -6.88 24.82 -15.50
N GLU A 23 -7.76 24.40 -16.40
CA GLU A 23 -9.08 25.00 -16.52
C GLU A 23 -9.93 24.80 -15.25
N ILE A 24 -9.95 23.59 -14.69
CA ILE A 24 -10.67 23.30 -13.45
C ILE A 24 -10.12 24.15 -12.29
N GLU A 25 -8.80 24.26 -12.17
CA GLU A 25 -8.17 25.03 -11.10
C GLU A 25 -8.42 26.54 -11.28
N ARG A 26 -8.49 27.02 -12.53
CA ARG A 26 -8.89 28.40 -12.85
C ARG A 26 -10.33 28.69 -12.46
N LEU A 27 -11.26 27.76 -12.74
CA LEU A 27 -12.69 27.93 -12.44
C LEU A 27 -13.00 27.73 -10.95
N TRP A 28 -12.30 26.79 -10.30
CA TRP A 28 -12.47 26.44 -8.89
C TRP A 28 -11.12 26.30 -8.16
N PRO A 29 -10.49 27.42 -7.79
CA PRO A 29 -9.20 27.41 -7.12
C PRO A 29 -9.20 26.58 -5.83
N GLY A 30 -8.18 25.74 -5.67
CA GLY A 30 -7.96 24.84 -4.55
C GLY A 30 -8.80 23.56 -4.59
N LEU A 31 -9.65 23.35 -5.59
CA LEU A 31 -10.49 22.16 -5.68
C LEU A 31 -9.64 20.89 -5.86
N THR A 32 -8.62 20.96 -6.73
CA THR A 32 -7.75 19.82 -7.05
C THR A 32 -7.06 19.29 -5.80
N LEU A 33 -6.42 20.19 -5.04
CA LEU A 33 -5.76 19.84 -3.78
C LEU A 33 -6.73 19.29 -2.72
N ARG A 34 -7.95 19.84 -2.63
CA ARG A 34 -8.97 19.33 -1.70
C ARG A 34 -9.42 17.91 -2.05
N ILE A 35 -9.57 17.61 -3.34
CA ILE A 35 -9.88 16.27 -3.83
C ILE A 35 -8.72 15.32 -3.55
N ALA A 36 -7.48 15.72 -3.87
CA ALA A 36 -6.27 14.95 -3.60
C ALA A 36 -6.11 14.59 -2.11
N THR A 37 -6.32 15.57 -1.22
CA THR A 37 -6.27 15.36 0.22
C THR A 37 -7.34 14.36 0.68
N LYS A 38 -8.56 14.46 0.13
CA LYS A 38 -9.67 13.53 0.45
C LYS A 38 -9.40 12.11 -0.05
N VAL A 39 -8.80 11.96 -1.24
CA VAL A 39 -8.44 10.66 -1.80
C VAL A 39 -7.30 10.04 -1.00
N SER A 40 -6.26 10.81 -0.65
CA SER A 40 -5.15 10.38 0.19
C SER A 40 -5.64 9.83 1.54
N ALA A 41 -6.54 10.56 2.22
CA ALA A 41 -7.15 10.10 3.47
C ALA A 41 -7.99 8.82 3.32
N HIS A 42 -8.63 8.63 2.15
CA HIS A 42 -9.36 7.39 1.87
C HIS A 42 -8.41 6.20 1.69
N PHE A 43 -7.27 6.39 1.02
CA PHE A 43 -6.22 5.37 0.91
C PHE A 43 -5.66 5.02 2.30
N ASP A 44 -5.37 6.03 3.12
CA ASP A 44 -4.91 5.82 4.50
C ASP A 44 -5.87 4.96 5.30
N SER A 45 -7.18 5.26 5.20
CA SER A 45 -8.19 4.50 5.96
C SER A 45 -8.21 3.01 5.62
N ARG A 46 -7.83 2.63 4.39
CA ARG A 46 -7.76 1.23 3.95
C ARG A 46 -6.42 0.59 4.31
N LEU A 47 -5.33 1.32 4.12
CA LEU A 47 -3.96 0.82 4.28
C LEU A 47 -3.49 0.82 5.75
N ALA A 48 -4.08 1.66 6.61
CA ALA A 48 -3.67 1.82 8.01
C ALA A 48 -3.79 0.54 8.85
N LYS A 49 -4.57 -0.45 8.43
CA LYS A 49 -4.64 -1.74 9.14
C LYS A 49 -3.34 -2.52 9.09
N ARG A 50 -2.51 -2.33 8.06
CA ARG A 50 -1.33 -3.14 7.77
C ARG A 50 -0.05 -2.34 7.65
N TYR A 51 -0.14 -1.21 6.96
CA TYR A 51 0.99 -0.35 6.66
C TYR A 51 1.06 0.81 7.64
N ALA A 52 2.21 1.47 7.68
CA ALA A 52 2.46 2.68 8.45
C ALA A 52 1.77 3.91 7.82
N ALA A 53 0.47 3.82 7.54
CA ALA A 53 -0.32 4.96 7.06
C ALA A 53 -0.73 5.87 8.24
N PRO A 54 -0.65 7.21 8.10
CA PRO A 54 -0.23 7.92 6.90
C PRO A 54 1.27 7.80 6.63
N PHE A 55 1.63 7.58 5.36
CA PHE A 55 3.02 7.46 4.92
C PHE A 55 3.76 8.78 5.13
N ARG A 56 5.09 8.69 5.29
CA ARG A 56 5.99 9.85 5.41
C ARG A 56 6.80 9.98 4.14
N GLU A 57 7.25 11.19 3.85
CA GLU A 57 8.12 11.44 2.70
C GLU A 57 9.47 10.69 2.84
N PRO A 58 10.03 10.18 1.74
CA PRO A 58 9.46 10.14 0.40
C PRO A 58 8.27 9.18 0.30
N TYR A 59 7.17 9.62 -0.32
CA TYR A 59 6.00 8.77 -0.51
C TYR A 59 6.30 7.69 -1.55
N PRO A 60 5.83 6.44 -1.38
CA PRO A 60 6.02 5.41 -2.39
C PRO A 60 5.36 5.80 -3.72
N ASP A 61 6.10 5.71 -4.82
CA ASP A 61 5.63 6.11 -6.17
C ASP A 61 4.32 5.43 -6.56
N VAL A 62 4.15 4.16 -6.17
CA VAL A 62 2.91 3.39 -6.43
C VAL A 62 1.70 4.02 -5.74
N ILE A 63 1.87 4.62 -4.55
CA ILE A 63 0.79 5.34 -3.88
C ILE A 63 0.48 6.65 -4.61
N ILE A 64 1.52 7.37 -5.06
CA ILE A 64 1.37 8.63 -5.81
C ILE A 64 0.56 8.37 -7.09
N ASP A 65 0.96 7.39 -7.89
CA ASP A 65 0.29 7.00 -9.14
C ASP A 65 -1.18 6.61 -8.92
N ASN A 66 -1.44 5.67 -8.00
CA ASN A 66 -2.81 5.21 -7.74
C ASN A 66 -3.71 6.33 -7.16
N VAL A 67 -3.17 7.24 -6.36
CA VAL A 67 -3.91 8.41 -5.88
C VAL A 67 -4.19 9.37 -7.04
N ALA A 68 -3.20 9.65 -7.89
CA ALA A 68 -3.36 10.52 -9.06
C ALA A 68 -4.47 10.03 -10.01
N ARG A 69 -4.52 8.72 -10.32
CA ARG A 69 -5.57 8.11 -11.15
C ARG A 69 -6.99 8.33 -10.59
N VAL A 70 -7.17 8.13 -9.29
CA VAL A 70 -8.48 8.33 -8.64
C VAL A 70 -8.85 9.83 -8.57
N VAL A 71 -7.87 10.71 -8.40
CA VAL A 71 -8.08 12.16 -8.44
C VAL A 71 -8.50 12.60 -9.85
N ALA A 72 -7.79 12.15 -10.89
CA ALA A 72 -8.11 12.44 -12.29
C ALA A 72 -9.58 12.12 -12.61
N TYR A 73 -10.07 10.92 -12.26
CA TYR A 73 -11.47 10.56 -12.44
C TYR A 73 -12.45 11.50 -11.72
N ARG A 74 -12.11 11.93 -10.50
CA ARG A 74 -12.96 12.89 -9.76
C ARG A 74 -12.99 14.27 -10.40
N LEU A 75 -11.89 14.69 -11.01
CA LEU A 75 -11.82 15.93 -11.78
C LEU A 75 -12.63 15.81 -13.07
N THR A 76 -12.57 14.67 -13.77
CA THR A 76 -13.41 14.38 -14.96
C THR A 76 -14.90 14.48 -14.63
N LEU A 77 -15.34 13.93 -13.48
CA LEU A 77 -16.73 14.08 -13.03
C LEU A 77 -17.14 15.53 -12.77
N LYS A 78 -16.18 16.41 -12.44
CA LYS A 78 -16.43 17.85 -12.24
C LYS A 78 -16.47 18.62 -13.56
N ARG A 79 -15.58 18.30 -14.50
CA ARG A 79 -15.58 18.84 -15.87
C ARG A 79 -16.87 18.48 -16.61
N GLY A 80 -17.38 17.28 -16.36
CA GLY A 80 -18.49 16.67 -17.08
C GLY A 80 -18.03 15.37 -17.72
N PHE A 81 -18.71 14.28 -17.36
CA PHE A 81 -18.40 12.94 -17.84
C PHE A 81 -19.24 12.61 -19.06
N ASN A 82 -18.58 12.30 -20.18
CA ASN A 82 -19.22 11.83 -21.39
C ASN A 82 -19.12 10.31 -21.49
N PRO A 83 -20.22 9.55 -21.29
CA PRO A 83 -20.19 8.10 -21.34
C PRO A 83 -19.88 7.53 -22.73
N SER A 84 -19.98 8.34 -23.79
CA SER A 84 -19.63 7.93 -25.16
C SER A 84 -18.17 8.23 -25.52
N SER A 85 -17.43 8.94 -24.67
CA SER A 85 -16.00 9.21 -24.88
C SER A 85 -15.16 8.01 -24.42
N GLU A 86 -14.35 7.46 -25.31
CA GLU A 86 -13.41 6.38 -24.97
C GLU A 86 -12.41 6.82 -23.89
N GLN A 87 -11.99 8.09 -23.91
CA GLN A 87 -11.07 8.64 -22.91
C GLN A 87 -11.69 8.65 -21.51
N ASP A 88 -12.95 9.08 -21.38
CA ASP A 88 -13.62 9.13 -20.08
C ASP A 88 -13.87 7.72 -19.52
N GLN A 89 -14.14 6.75 -20.40
CA GLN A 89 -14.21 5.34 -20.03
C GLN A 89 -12.85 4.80 -19.56
N LEU A 90 -11.76 5.16 -20.22
CA LEU A 90 -10.41 4.77 -19.79
C LEU A 90 -10.08 5.35 -18.41
N ILE A 91 -10.38 6.63 -18.17
CA ILE A 91 -10.18 7.26 -16.85
C ILE A 91 -10.99 6.54 -15.77
N GLN A 92 -12.21 6.09 -16.08
CA GLN A 92 -13.01 5.28 -15.16
C GLN A 92 -12.37 3.93 -14.86
N GLN A 93 -11.90 3.21 -15.89
CA GLN A 93 -11.23 1.91 -15.76
C GLN A 93 -9.97 2.02 -14.89
N GLU A 94 -9.12 3.01 -15.17
CA GLU A 94 -7.90 3.31 -14.41
C GLU A 94 -8.18 3.59 -12.92
N LYS A 95 -9.27 4.31 -12.64
CA LYS A 95 -9.73 4.51 -11.26
C LYS A 95 -10.24 3.22 -10.62
N ASP A 96 -10.88 2.33 -11.37
CA ASP A 96 -11.35 1.04 -10.85
C ASP A 96 -10.18 0.09 -10.56
N GLU A 97 -9.18 0.06 -11.42
CA GLU A 97 -7.91 -0.65 -11.21
C GLU A 97 -7.18 -0.14 -9.98
N ALA A 98 -7.04 1.19 -9.82
CA ALA A 98 -6.41 1.77 -8.64
C ALA A 98 -7.14 1.40 -7.34
N LEU A 99 -8.48 1.39 -7.35
CA LEU A 99 -9.26 0.95 -6.18
C LEU A 99 -9.19 -0.55 -5.94
N ALA A 100 -9.04 -1.36 -6.99
CA ALA A 100 -8.81 -2.81 -6.87
C ALA A 100 -7.44 -3.08 -6.25
N TRP A 101 -6.39 -2.38 -6.71
CA TRP A 101 -5.05 -2.45 -6.15
C TRP A 101 -5.04 -2.08 -4.66
N VAL A 102 -5.73 -1.00 -4.24
CA VAL A 102 -5.80 -0.63 -2.81
C VAL A 102 -6.51 -1.70 -1.99
N LYS A 103 -7.56 -2.33 -2.53
CA LYS A 103 -8.26 -3.43 -1.84
C LYS A 103 -7.34 -4.63 -1.70
N GLU A 104 -6.66 -5.02 -2.77
CA GLU A 104 -5.66 -6.09 -2.75
C GLU A 104 -4.57 -5.79 -1.73
N ALA A 105 -3.94 -4.61 -1.79
CA ALA A 105 -2.91 -4.20 -0.83
C ALA A 105 -3.41 -4.25 0.63
N ALA A 106 -4.68 -3.90 0.88
CA ALA A 106 -5.28 -3.96 2.21
C ALA A 106 -5.58 -5.40 2.67
N ASP A 107 -5.96 -6.30 1.77
CA ASP A 107 -6.40 -7.68 2.09
C ASP A 107 -5.28 -8.72 1.99
N SER A 108 -4.19 -8.43 1.26
CA SER A 108 -3.23 -9.45 0.82
C SER A 108 -2.29 -9.96 1.91
N LYS A 109 -2.76 -10.90 2.76
CA LYS A 109 -2.03 -11.44 3.94
C LYS A 109 -0.64 -11.97 3.58
N ASP A 110 -0.50 -12.50 2.36
CA ASP A 110 0.71 -13.10 1.78
C ASP A 110 1.11 -12.42 0.45
N GLY A 111 0.81 -11.13 0.28
CA GLY A 111 0.83 -10.42 -0.99
C GLY A 111 2.19 -10.01 -1.56
N LEU A 112 2.21 -9.81 -2.89
CA LEU A 112 3.35 -9.27 -3.65
C LEU A 112 3.60 -7.76 -3.44
N ILE A 113 2.68 -7.05 -2.77
CA ILE A 113 2.76 -5.60 -2.60
C ILE A 113 3.53 -5.28 -1.31
N GLU A 114 4.78 -4.87 -1.49
CA GLU A 114 5.69 -4.42 -0.42
C GLU A 114 5.52 -2.90 -0.20
N LEU A 115 5.03 -2.50 0.97
CA LEU A 115 4.98 -1.10 1.43
C LEU A 115 5.46 -1.01 2.89
N PRO A 116 5.91 0.16 3.36
CA PRO A 116 6.41 0.33 4.73
C PRO A 116 5.41 -0.17 5.79
N ALA A 117 5.78 -1.23 6.52
CA ALA A 117 4.92 -1.88 7.51
C ALA A 117 4.82 -1.09 8.83
N ARG A 118 3.71 -1.25 9.56
CA ARG A 118 3.38 -0.46 10.76
C ARG A 118 4.20 -0.79 12.01
N GLN A 119 5.06 -1.81 11.97
CA GLN A 119 5.92 -2.17 13.10
C GLN A 119 7.37 -2.24 12.63
N ALA A 120 8.24 -1.65 13.45
CA ALA A 120 9.68 -1.70 13.33
C ALA A 120 10.16 -3.15 13.27
N THR A 121 10.28 -3.66 12.07
CA THR A 121 11.15 -4.78 11.79
C THR A 121 12.54 -4.17 11.56
N PRO A 122 13.60 -4.59 12.29
CA PRO A 122 14.96 -4.23 11.94
C PRO A 122 15.19 -4.49 10.44
N PRO A 123 16.09 -3.75 9.77
CA PRO A 123 16.29 -3.82 8.32
C PRO A 123 16.64 -5.22 7.75
N ASP A 124 16.77 -6.24 8.60
CA ASP A 124 17.12 -7.63 8.26
C ASP A 124 15.97 -8.64 8.39
N VAL A 125 14.71 -8.22 8.48
CA VAL A 125 13.59 -9.19 8.47
C VAL A 125 12.51 -8.77 7.48
N ALA A 126 12.34 -9.60 6.45
CA ALA A 126 11.28 -9.48 5.47
C ALA A 126 9.91 -9.37 6.16
N ALA A 127 8.98 -8.63 5.56
CA ALA A 127 7.60 -8.47 6.05
C ALA A 127 6.81 -9.79 6.10
N VAL A 128 7.38 -10.87 5.57
CA VAL A 128 6.94 -12.25 5.76
C VAL A 128 7.60 -12.80 7.02
N ASN A 129 6.83 -12.94 8.10
CA ASN A 129 7.16 -13.89 9.16
C ASN A 129 7.04 -15.30 8.54
N ALA A 130 8.05 -15.71 7.78
CA ALA A 130 8.24 -17.10 7.44
C ALA A 130 8.41 -17.78 8.79
N GLY A 131 7.37 -18.47 9.26
CA GLY A 131 7.43 -19.25 10.49
C GLY A 131 8.70 -20.08 10.40
N GLY A 132 9.69 -19.76 11.23
CA GLY A 132 10.95 -20.46 11.24
C GLY A 132 10.67 -21.96 11.39
N PRO A 133 11.58 -22.84 10.92
CA PRO A 133 11.37 -24.28 11.05
C PRO A 133 10.97 -24.58 12.49
N LEU A 134 9.79 -25.17 12.69
CA LEU A 134 9.35 -25.66 13.99
C LEU A 134 10.45 -26.61 14.44
N GLY A 135 11.30 -26.15 15.34
CA GLY A 135 12.48 -26.88 15.77
C GLY A 135 12.04 -28.25 16.27
N TYR A 136 12.26 -29.27 15.45
CA TYR A 136 11.99 -30.63 15.83
C TYR A 136 13.23 -31.12 16.58
N SER A 137 13.21 -30.95 17.90
CA SER A 137 14.21 -31.58 18.75
C SER A 137 13.83 -33.05 18.88
N GLU A 138 14.28 -33.90 17.94
CA GLU A 138 14.45 -35.30 18.31
C GLU A 138 15.51 -35.34 19.40
N GLN A 139 15.07 -35.58 20.63
CA GLN A 139 15.98 -35.92 21.69
C GLN A 139 16.71 -37.19 21.23
N SER A 140 17.99 -37.06 20.88
CA SER A 140 18.77 -38.15 20.29
C SER A 140 18.59 -39.43 21.14
N PRO A 141 18.20 -40.57 20.56
CA PRO A 141 17.89 -41.80 21.30
C PRO A 141 19.02 -42.29 22.21
N TYR A 142 20.24 -41.84 21.97
CA TYR A 142 21.44 -42.19 22.73
C TYR A 142 21.69 -41.30 23.95
N THR A 143 20.89 -40.24 24.16
CA THR A 143 20.99 -39.42 25.38
C THR A 143 20.43 -40.13 26.62
N TRP A 144 19.40 -40.97 26.44
CA TRP A 144 18.76 -41.70 27.54
C TRP A 144 19.66 -42.78 28.18
N PRO A 145 20.38 -43.64 27.44
CA PRO A 145 21.31 -44.60 28.03
C PRO A 145 22.48 -43.95 28.77
N VAL A 146 22.97 -42.80 28.28
CA VAL A 146 24.09 -42.08 28.91
C VAL A 146 23.65 -41.46 30.25
N LEU A 147 22.46 -40.87 30.31
CA LEU A 147 21.92 -40.32 31.56
C LEU A 147 21.62 -41.42 32.58
N GLN A 148 21.10 -42.58 32.15
CA GLN A 148 20.95 -43.74 33.04
C GLN A 148 22.30 -44.28 33.54
N ALA A 149 23.29 -44.40 32.65
CA ALA A 149 24.62 -44.85 33.04
C ALA A 149 25.27 -43.89 34.05
N LYS A 150 25.10 -42.58 33.87
CA LYS A 150 25.62 -41.56 34.81
C LYS A 150 24.88 -41.62 36.16
N ALA A 151 23.55 -41.80 36.15
CA ALA A 151 22.74 -41.97 37.36
C ALA A 151 23.09 -43.24 38.14
N ALA A 152 23.37 -44.35 37.45
CA ALA A 152 23.79 -45.60 38.07
C ALA A 152 25.22 -45.53 38.67
N ARG A 153 26.09 -44.64 38.17
CA ARG A 153 27.49 -44.51 38.61
C ARG A 153 27.72 -43.45 39.69
N HIS A 154 26.70 -42.70 40.11
CA HIS A 154 26.82 -41.61 41.11
C HIS A 154 27.92 -40.58 40.81
N GLU A 155 28.26 -40.38 39.54
CA GLU A 155 29.23 -39.35 39.13
C GLU A 155 28.49 -38.02 38.97
N ARG A 156 28.88 -36.99 39.74
CA ARG A 156 28.39 -35.62 39.61
C ARG A 156 29.02 -34.94 38.39
#